data_AF-A0A821N931-F1
#
_entry.id   AF-A0A821N931-F1
#
_cell.length_a   1.000
_cell.length_b   1.000
_cell.length_c   1.000
_cell.angle_alpha   90.00
_cell.angle_beta   90.00
_cell.angle_gamma   90.00
#
_symmetry.space_group_name_H-M   'P 1'
#
loop_
_entity.id
_entity.type
_entity.pdbx_description
1 polymer ?
#
loop_
_entity_poly.entity_id
_entity_poly.type
_entity_poly.pdbx_seq_one_letter_code
_entity_poly.pdbx_strand_id
1 'polypeptide(L)'
;MTRATLRRPFTAIRSSASNQIAEFYGRKLILTVTETWGYDDFCGLTGLEIVDVNDADCVIQSFDARPRDITVIPEYANDVQTLDKLFDGENVTCDENHMWLCPFNKKDKVRIIITLSVSKKLHGLRIWNYNRSPDDTYQGIKRLHVQLNDKIISPRQGFLLRRAPGHCYFDFVQEIVFAHGKKMMEEEQKRKQNQQISTSNHDHISDISMPNGFIYEFQLHSTHGDTYYIGLNGLEFYDENGEQIGLAEQNIAACPHSVNTLNPGTDNDVRTPDKLIDGENNDIDGTHSWVAPILPNVINRVFVIFDRPTSVSMIKIWNYTKTPKRGVREFSLLVDDLLVWTGILDKMNENDDEKRRQKVPFNTILFSDDRILTDHEKQTVLENKSSSDTMTGQISSQNQSVDYDKRPTTSVPRTQKKR
;
A
#
# COMPACT_ATOMS: atom_id res chain seq x y z
N MET A 1 -2.07 -12.99 21.65
CA MET A 1 -1.20 -13.85 20.82
C MET A 1 -0.32 -12.93 20.02
N THR A 2 0.98 -12.92 20.31
CA THR A 2 2.01 -12.18 19.58
C THR A 2 1.91 -12.56 18.10
N ARG A 3 1.40 -11.65 17.27
CA ARG A 3 1.54 -11.75 15.80
C ARG A 3 3.04 -11.75 15.55
N ALA A 4 3.61 -12.90 15.23
CA ALA A 4 4.93 -12.96 14.65
C ALA A 4 4.90 -12.05 13.44
N THR A 5 5.65 -10.95 13.48
CA THR A 5 5.90 -10.10 12.32
C THR A 5 6.48 -11.00 11.24
N LEU A 6 5.65 -11.29 10.23
CA LEU A 6 6.10 -11.97 9.01
C LEU A 6 7.22 -11.10 8.44
N ARG A 7 8.46 -11.60 8.55
CA ARG A 7 9.63 -10.94 7.99
C ARG A 7 9.41 -10.75 6.48
N ARG A 8 9.43 -9.50 6.03
CA ARG A 8 9.10 -9.09 4.66
C ARG A 8 10.26 -9.43 3.71
N PRO A 9 10.05 -10.18 2.62
CA PRO A 9 10.99 -10.25 1.51
C PRO A 9 10.88 -9.02 0.60
N PHE A 10 11.96 -8.71 -0.08
CA PHE A 10 12.21 -7.51 -0.91
C PHE A 10 11.18 -7.23 -2.04
N THR A 11 10.83 -5.96 -2.29
CA THR A 11 10.08 -5.45 -3.46
C THR A 11 10.97 -4.91 -4.60
N ALA A 12 12.27 -5.13 -4.55
CA ALA A 12 13.15 -4.83 -5.68
C ALA A 12 13.86 -6.09 -6.19
N ILE A 13 14.23 -6.07 -7.47
CA ILE A 13 15.17 -7.04 -8.01
C ILE A 13 16.45 -6.97 -7.16
N ARG A 14 16.94 -8.10 -6.66
CA ARG A 14 18.31 -8.22 -6.14
C ARG A 14 19.25 -7.89 -7.30
N SER A 15 19.54 -6.61 -7.52
CA SER A 15 20.63 -6.23 -8.40
C SER A 15 21.89 -6.77 -7.74
N SER A 16 22.54 -7.71 -8.42
CA SER A 16 23.86 -8.23 -8.08
C SER A 16 24.87 -7.09 -8.09
N ALA A 17 24.97 -6.34 -6.99
CA ALA A 17 25.95 -5.28 -6.84
C ALA A 17 26.45 -5.24 -5.39
N SER A 18 27.25 -6.25 -5.03
CA SER A 18 28.05 -6.30 -3.80
C SER A 18 28.87 -5.01 -3.55
N ASN A 19 29.14 -4.23 -4.60
CA ASN A 19 29.86 -2.95 -4.53
C ASN A 19 29.02 -1.76 -4.04
N GLN A 20 27.69 -1.75 -4.14
CA GLN A 20 26.87 -0.62 -3.68
C GLN A 20 26.64 -0.64 -2.15
N ILE A 21 26.68 -1.84 -1.54
CA ILE A 21 26.42 -2.07 -0.12
C ILE A 21 27.52 -1.52 0.80
N ALA A 22 28.75 -1.38 0.30
CA ALA A 22 29.87 -0.86 1.09
C ALA A 22 29.78 0.66 1.37
N GLU A 23 28.93 1.40 0.64
CA GLU A 23 28.90 2.86 0.69
C GLU A 23 28.15 3.44 1.90
N PHE A 24 27.16 2.70 2.43
CA PHE A 24 26.33 3.15 3.55
C PHE A 24 26.83 2.57 4.89
N TYR A 25 28.14 2.60 5.10
CA TYR A 25 28.74 2.16 6.36
C TYR A 25 28.80 3.31 7.37
N GLY A 26 28.13 3.15 8.51
CA GLY A 26 28.18 4.16 9.56
C GLY A 26 27.45 3.77 10.83
N ARG A 27 27.40 4.72 11.76
CA ARG A 27 26.84 4.51 13.11
C ARG A 27 25.87 5.60 13.51
N LYS A 28 26.06 6.83 13.02
CA LYS A 28 25.24 7.99 13.40
C LYS A 28 24.35 8.40 12.24
N LEU A 29 23.04 8.34 12.44
CA LEU A 29 22.04 8.88 11.52
C LEU A 29 21.48 10.19 12.05
N ILE A 30 21.24 11.13 11.14
CA ILE A 30 20.43 12.32 11.40
C ILE A 30 19.32 12.35 10.36
N LEU A 31 18.08 12.23 10.84
CA LEU A 31 16.88 12.32 10.03
C LEU A 31 16.32 13.73 10.18
N THR A 32 16.19 14.48 9.09
CA THR A 32 15.70 15.86 9.10
C THR A 32 14.37 15.92 8.37
N VAL A 33 13.33 16.35 9.09
CA VAL A 33 11.98 16.54 8.55
C VAL A 33 11.90 17.91 7.88
N THR A 34 11.34 17.95 6.67
CA THR A 34 11.19 19.21 5.92
C THR A 34 9.77 19.51 5.49
N GLU A 35 8.90 18.51 5.40
CA GLU A 35 7.48 18.67 5.05
C GLU A 35 6.64 17.62 5.78
N THR A 36 5.42 17.99 6.13
CA THR A 36 4.33 17.09 6.56
C THR A 36 3.30 16.94 5.44
N TRP A 37 2.28 16.11 5.65
CA TRP A 37 1.24 15.87 4.65
C TRP A 37 0.16 16.96 4.58
N GLY A 38 -0.01 17.77 5.61
CA GLY A 38 -0.98 18.87 5.59
C GLY A 38 -1.08 19.73 6.85
N TYR A 39 -0.64 19.24 8.01
CA TYR A 39 -0.56 20.04 9.24
C TYR A 39 0.86 20.53 9.48
N ASP A 40 1.04 21.86 9.47
CA ASP A 40 2.36 22.49 9.58
C ASP A 40 2.78 22.86 11.01
N ASP A 41 1.96 22.58 12.02
CA ASP A 41 2.23 22.90 13.44
C ASP A 41 2.89 21.74 14.20
N PHE A 42 2.67 20.50 13.75
CA PHE A 42 3.17 19.29 14.37
C PHE A 42 3.64 18.31 13.32
N CYS A 43 4.63 17.48 13.66
CA CYS A 43 4.94 16.29 12.89
C CYS A 43 5.12 15.07 13.79
N GLY A 44 4.72 13.91 13.30
CA GLY A 44 4.78 12.67 14.07
C GLY A 44 5.14 11.45 13.24
N LEU A 45 5.44 10.37 13.96
CA LEU A 45 5.62 9.01 13.44
C LEU A 45 5.09 8.02 14.46
N THR A 46 4.69 6.85 14.00
CA THR A 46 4.32 5.73 14.87
C THR A 46 5.55 4.90 15.23
N GLY A 47 6.45 4.65 14.28
CA GLY A 47 7.60 3.78 14.52
C GLY A 47 8.73 3.95 13.52
N LEU A 48 9.94 3.56 13.92
CA LEU A 48 11.15 3.67 13.11
C LEU A 48 12.11 2.51 13.40
N GLU A 49 12.52 1.80 12.35
CA GLU A 49 13.60 0.81 12.42
C GLU A 49 14.72 1.16 11.44
N ILE A 50 15.95 0.79 11.82
CA ILE A 50 17.15 0.94 11.00
C ILE A 50 17.61 -0.45 10.60
N VAL A 51 17.67 -0.71 9.30
CA VAL A 51 17.90 -2.05 8.78
C VAL A 51 19.30 -2.14 8.18
N ASP A 52 20.04 -3.21 8.52
CA ASP A 52 21.31 -3.52 7.89
C ASP A 52 21.14 -4.31 6.59
N VAL A 53 22.24 -4.51 5.87
CA VAL A 53 22.24 -5.17 4.56
C VAL A 53 21.85 -6.66 4.57
N ASN A 54 21.74 -7.26 5.75
CA ASN A 54 21.22 -8.61 5.95
C ASN A 54 19.74 -8.60 6.36
N ASP A 55 19.06 -7.46 6.20
CA ASP A 55 17.66 -7.27 6.61
C ASP A 55 17.45 -7.44 8.12
N ALA A 56 18.50 -7.19 8.91
CA ALA A 56 18.44 -7.28 10.36
C ALA A 56 18.38 -5.89 11.00
N ASP A 57 17.52 -5.77 12.02
CA ASP A 57 17.37 -4.53 12.77
C ASP A 57 18.68 -4.17 13.49
N CYS A 58 19.05 -2.90 13.42
CA CYS A 58 20.24 -2.39 14.07
C CYS A 58 19.95 -2.05 15.52
N VAL A 59 20.85 -2.47 16.42
CA VAL A 59 20.76 -2.12 17.85
C VAL A 59 21.08 -0.64 18.03
N ILE A 60 20.12 0.12 18.55
CA ILE A 60 20.26 1.54 18.86
C ILE A 60 20.93 1.68 20.23
N GLN A 61 21.98 2.49 20.31
CA GLN A 61 22.64 2.85 21.56
C GLN A 61 22.00 4.07 22.21
N SER A 62 21.69 5.09 21.41
CA SER A 62 21.08 6.32 21.87
C SER A 62 20.31 7.00 20.75
N PHE A 63 19.31 7.77 21.15
CA PHE A 63 18.52 8.60 20.25
C PHE A 63 18.10 9.89 20.97
N ASP A 64 17.94 10.96 20.20
CA ASP A 64 17.45 12.26 20.65
C ASP A 64 16.76 12.97 19.49
N ALA A 65 15.94 13.98 19.77
CA ALA A 65 15.33 14.80 18.74
C ALA A 65 15.32 16.29 19.12
N ARG A 66 15.26 17.15 18.10
CA ARG A 66 15.17 18.60 18.26
C ARG A 66 14.10 19.18 17.33
N PRO A 67 12.99 19.69 17.88
CA PRO A 67 12.50 19.53 19.26
C PRO A 67 12.36 18.06 19.64
N ARG A 68 12.36 17.75 20.96
CA ARG A 68 12.41 16.37 21.43
C ARG A 68 11.11 15.61 21.16
N ASP A 69 10.00 16.19 21.57
CA ASP A 69 8.64 15.70 21.43
C ASP A 69 7.67 16.84 21.84
N ILE A 70 6.37 16.57 21.89
CA ILE A 70 5.33 17.55 22.19
C ILE A 70 5.48 18.17 23.59
N THR A 71 6.14 17.48 24.54
CA THR A 71 6.27 17.92 25.93
C THR A 71 7.15 19.16 26.11
N VAL A 72 7.86 19.59 25.06
CA VAL A 72 8.58 20.88 25.04
C VAL A 72 7.63 22.08 25.12
N ILE A 73 6.35 21.88 24.78
CA ILE A 73 5.29 22.88 24.95
C ILE A 73 4.73 22.72 26.38
N PRO A 74 4.76 23.76 27.24
CA PRO A 74 4.33 23.67 28.63
C PRO A 74 2.92 23.12 28.83
N GLU A 75 2.00 23.45 27.91
CA GLU A 75 0.61 22.98 27.92
C GLU A 75 0.48 21.45 27.73
N TYR A 76 1.47 20.83 27.10
CA TYR A 76 1.54 19.39 26.81
C TYR A 76 2.62 18.67 27.63
N ALA A 77 3.07 19.24 28.75
CA ALA A 77 4.18 18.69 29.55
C ALA A 77 3.96 17.26 30.07
N ASN A 78 2.70 16.80 30.15
CA ASN A 78 2.32 15.45 30.58
C ASN A 78 1.75 14.59 29.44
N ASP A 79 1.90 15.00 28.19
CA ASP A 79 1.45 14.22 27.04
C ASP A 79 2.30 12.94 26.88
N VAL A 80 1.68 11.89 26.37
CA VAL A 80 2.26 10.54 26.26
C VAL A 80 3.04 10.32 24.96
N GLN A 81 2.92 11.23 23.99
CA GLN A 81 3.51 11.10 22.65
C GLN A 81 5.00 11.48 22.63
N THR A 82 5.77 10.83 23.48
CA THR A 82 7.19 11.11 23.74
C THR A 82 8.13 10.39 22.76
N LEU A 83 9.39 10.83 22.68
CA LEU A 83 10.34 10.32 21.68
C LEU A 83 10.62 8.81 21.76
N ASP A 84 10.48 8.19 22.93
CA ASP A 84 10.65 6.73 23.10
C ASP A 84 9.67 5.89 22.28
N LYS A 85 8.50 6.45 21.92
CA LYS A 85 7.49 5.73 21.12
C LYS A 85 7.97 5.31 19.74
N LEU A 86 8.95 6.03 19.17
CA LEU A 86 9.56 5.63 17.90
C LEU A 86 10.19 4.22 17.92
N PHE A 87 10.49 3.68 19.10
CA PHE A 87 11.27 2.45 19.28
C PHE A 87 10.64 1.49 20.30
N ASP A 88 9.35 1.61 20.61
CA ASP A 88 8.68 0.74 21.58
C ASP A 88 8.22 -0.61 20.98
N GLY A 89 8.19 -0.72 19.65
CA GLY A 89 7.87 -1.93 18.89
C GLY A 89 6.39 -2.11 18.54
N GLU A 90 5.50 -1.24 19.03
CA GLU A 90 4.06 -1.29 18.72
C GLU A 90 3.73 -0.44 17.49
N ASN A 91 4.31 -0.82 16.35
CA ASN A 91 4.33 0.02 15.16
C ASN A 91 3.01 0.04 14.34
N VAL A 92 2.20 -1.03 14.43
CA VAL A 92 0.95 -1.18 13.67
C VAL A 92 -0.24 -0.86 14.58
N THR A 93 -0.46 0.44 14.81
CA THR A 93 -1.46 0.93 15.76
C THR A 93 -2.10 2.24 15.32
N CYS A 94 -3.27 2.53 15.88
CA CYS A 94 -3.94 3.85 15.85
C CYS A 94 -3.97 4.48 17.25
N ASP A 95 -3.40 3.81 18.25
CA ASP A 95 -3.31 4.30 19.62
C ASP A 95 -2.17 5.30 19.77
N GLU A 96 -2.50 6.54 20.15
CA GLU A 96 -1.54 7.62 20.34
C GLU A 96 -0.52 7.35 21.45
N ASN A 97 -0.81 6.45 22.39
CA ASN A 97 0.14 6.02 23.43
C ASN A 97 1.42 5.37 22.86
N HIS A 98 1.39 5.00 21.58
CA HIS A 98 2.46 4.35 20.84
C HIS A 98 2.92 5.22 19.66
N MET A 99 2.73 6.53 19.72
CA MET A 99 3.14 7.46 18.66
C MET A 99 4.00 8.58 19.21
N TRP A 100 4.99 8.99 18.43
CA TRP A 100 5.77 10.19 18.71
C TRP A 100 5.17 11.38 17.95
N LEU A 101 5.03 12.50 18.64
CA LEU A 101 4.59 13.77 18.08
C LEU A 101 5.51 14.88 18.58
N CYS A 102 5.85 15.84 17.73
CA CYS A 102 6.62 17.01 18.14
C CYS A 102 6.15 18.27 17.42
N PRO A 103 6.43 19.47 17.97
CA PRO A 103 6.16 20.71 17.27
C PRO A 103 6.99 20.78 16.00
N PHE A 104 6.36 21.19 14.91
CA PHE A 104 6.99 21.34 13.62
C PHE A 104 6.81 22.78 13.15
N ASN A 105 7.84 23.31 12.50
CA ASN A 105 7.67 24.49 11.67
C ASN A 105 8.70 24.41 10.52
N LYS A 106 8.33 24.90 9.34
CA LYS A 106 9.16 24.79 8.12
C LYS A 106 10.51 25.52 8.22
N LYS A 107 10.66 26.49 9.13
CA LYS A 107 11.89 27.28 9.31
C LYS A 107 12.89 26.55 10.22
N ASP A 108 12.40 25.96 11.30
CA ASP A 108 13.16 25.23 12.31
C ASP A 108 12.89 23.73 12.14
N LYS A 109 13.65 23.14 11.22
CA LYS A 109 13.51 21.73 10.87
C LYS A 109 13.67 20.82 12.08
N VAL A 110 12.77 19.85 12.20
CA VAL A 110 12.86 18.79 13.19
C VAL A 110 13.99 17.83 12.81
N ARG A 111 14.83 17.47 13.78
CA ARG A 111 15.93 16.51 13.58
C ARG A 111 15.87 15.38 14.60
N ILE A 112 15.82 14.14 14.12
CA ILE A 112 15.96 12.92 14.92
C ILE A 112 17.39 12.42 14.75
N ILE A 113 18.10 12.21 15.85
CA ILE A 113 19.52 11.84 15.89
C ILE A 113 19.60 10.45 16.51
N ILE A 114 20.18 9.50 15.79
CA ILE A 114 20.22 8.09 16.19
C ILE A 114 21.67 7.61 16.12
N THR A 115 22.14 6.97 17.17
CA THR A 115 23.48 6.36 17.22
C THR A 115 23.32 4.87 17.46
N LEU A 116 23.84 4.05 16.55
CA LEU A 116 23.86 2.60 16.66
C LEU A 116 24.92 2.14 17.68
N SER A 117 24.79 0.95 18.25
CA SER A 117 25.80 0.39 19.17
C SER A 117 27.13 0.11 18.48
N VAL A 118 27.08 -0.26 17.21
CA VAL A 118 28.23 -0.54 16.36
C VAL A 118 28.02 0.04 14.97
N SER A 119 29.10 0.42 14.29
CA SER A 119 29.01 0.81 12.88
C SER A 119 28.58 -0.40 12.05
N LYS A 120 27.57 -0.21 11.19
CA LYS A 120 27.03 -1.26 10.30
C LYS A 120 26.93 -0.76 8.87
N LYS A 121 26.90 -1.69 7.92
CA LYS A 121 26.50 -1.41 6.54
C LYS A 121 24.98 -1.38 6.51
N LEU A 122 24.41 -0.21 6.25
CA LEU A 122 22.99 0.01 6.32
C LEU A 122 22.32 -0.21 4.97
N HIS A 123 21.14 -0.80 5.01
CA HIS A 123 20.28 -0.97 3.86
C HIS A 123 19.35 0.23 3.68
N GLY A 124 18.71 0.63 4.78
CA GLY A 124 17.58 1.53 4.73
C GLY A 124 16.93 1.77 6.08
N LEU A 125 15.71 2.34 6.01
CA LEU A 125 14.83 2.60 7.13
C LEU A 125 13.48 1.93 6.88
N ARG A 126 12.85 1.40 7.93
CA ARG A 126 11.43 1.06 7.92
C ARG A 126 10.69 2.10 8.75
N ILE A 127 9.69 2.72 8.16
CA ILE A 127 8.97 3.85 8.77
C ILE A 127 7.48 3.53 8.83
N TRP A 128 6.91 3.67 10.02
CA TRP A 128 5.48 3.72 10.25
C TRP A 128 5.12 5.18 10.51
N ASN A 129 4.42 5.79 9.56
CA ASN A 129 4.04 7.20 9.67
C ASN A 129 2.94 7.42 10.73
N TYR A 130 2.68 8.65 11.13
CA TYR A 130 1.69 8.96 12.18
C TYR A 130 0.28 8.51 11.77
N ASN A 131 -0.36 7.65 12.58
CA ASN A 131 -1.53 6.85 12.15
C ASN A 131 -2.74 6.93 13.08
N ARG A 132 -2.84 7.96 13.93
CA ARG A 132 -3.88 8.05 14.98
C ARG A 132 -5.31 7.95 14.43
N SER A 133 -5.60 8.71 13.38
CA SER A 133 -6.89 8.73 12.69
C SER A 133 -6.70 9.20 11.24
N PRO A 134 -7.68 9.00 10.32
CA PRO A 134 -7.57 9.47 8.95
C PRO A 134 -7.23 10.97 8.84
N ASP A 135 -7.83 11.80 9.69
CA ASP A 135 -7.60 13.25 9.72
C ASP A 135 -6.23 13.60 10.33
N ASP A 136 -5.82 12.89 11.37
CA ASP A 136 -4.55 13.14 12.04
C ASP A 136 -3.33 12.71 11.21
N THR A 137 -3.50 11.81 10.24
CA THR A 137 -2.41 11.35 9.36
C THR A 137 -1.74 12.49 8.58
N TYR A 138 -2.38 13.65 8.44
CA TYR A 138 -1.81 14.85 7.83
C TYR A 138 -0.69 15.49 8.68
N GLN A 139 -0.57 15.13 9.96
CA GLN A 139 0.60 15.42 10.82
C GLN A 139 1.78 14.49 10.52
N GLY A 140 1.58 13.43 9.74
CA GLY A 140 2.64 12.53 9.32
C GLY A 140 3.71 13.23 8.49
N ILE A 141 4.94 12.72 8.58
CA ILE A 141 6.08 13.23 7.81
C ILE A 141 5.89 12.92 6.32
N LYS A 142 6.13 13.91 5.45
CA LYS A 142 6.08 13.76 3.99
C LYS A 142 7.47 13.75 3.35
N ARG A 143 8.39 14.61 3.82
CA ARG A 143 9.77 14.68 3.29
C ARG A 143 10.79 14.46 4.39
N LEU A 144 11.67 13.47 4.17
CA LEU A 144 12.72 13.08 5.10
C LEU A 144 14.09 13.12 4.43
N HIS A 145 14.99 13.95 4.96
CA HIS A 145 16.40 13.92 4.59
C HIS A 145 17.19 13.05 5.56
N VAL A 146 18.17 12.32 5.04
CA VAL A 146 18.96 11.36 5.83
C VAL A 146 20.43 11.69 5.66
N GLN A 147 21.12 11.84 6.79
CA GLN A 147 22.56 11.91 6.87
C GLN A 147 23.09 10.69 7.61
N LEU A 148 24.19 10.11 7.12
CA LEU A 148 24.94 9.03 7.76
C LEU A 148 26.38 9.47 7.95
N ASN A 149 26.86 9.51 9.21
CA ASN A 149 28.20 10.02 9.56
C ASN A 149 28.52 11.36 8.84
N ASP A 150 27.61 12.32 8.94
CA ASP A 150 27.70 13.67 8.35
C ASP A 150 27.64 13.73 6.80
N LYS A 151 27.51 12.60 6.10
CA LYS A 151 27.25 12.55 4.65
C LYS A 151 25.74 12.47 4.38
N ILE A 152 25.21 13.38 3.57
CA ILE A 152 23.82 13.29 3.08
C ILE A 152 23.71 12.10 2.12
N ILE A 153 22.76 11.21 2.39
CA ILE A 153 22.50 10.00 1.57
C ILE A 153 21.11 10.01 0.93
N SER A 154 20.23 10.92 1.34
CA SER A 154 18.92 11.15 0.70
C SER A 154 19.04 11.94 -0.60
N PRO A 155 18.08 11.82 -1.53
CA PRO A 155 17.93 12.72 -2.68
C PRO A 155 17.88 14.20 -2.30
N ARG A 156 18.08 15.08 -3.29
CA ARG A 156 18.05 16.54 -3.07
C ARG A 156 16.73 17.03 -2.48
N GLN A 157 15.61 16.41 -2.88
CA GLN A 157 14.27 16.72 -2.37
C GLN A 157 13.93 15.97 -1.08
N GLY A 158 14.83 15.11 -0.59
CA GLY A 158 14.54 14.15 0.47
C GLY A 158 13.81 12.91 -0.05
N PHE A 159 13.70 11.88 0.79
CA PHE A 159 12.81 10.76 0.54
C PHE A 159 11.36 11.20 0.71
N LEU A 160 10.48 10.74 -0.19
CA LEU A 160 9.05 10.92 -0.05
C LEU A 160 8.49 9.80 0.83
N LEU A 161 7.81 10.16 1.91
CA LEU A 161 7.19 9.20 2.79
C LEU A 161 5.70 9.10 2.52
N ARG A 162 5.18 7.87 2.46
CA ARG A 162 3.76 7.55 2.33
C ARG A 162 3.00 8.03 3.56
N ARG A 163 1.84 8.65 3.36
CA ARG A 163 0.92 8.99 4.45
C ARG A 163 0.42 7.70 5.10
N ALA A 164 0.23 7.69 6.42
CA ALA A 164 -0.39 6.54 7.05
C ALA A 164 -1.88 6.45 6.64
N PRO A 165 -2.50 5.27 6.66
CA PRO A 165 -3.89 5.10 6.23
C PRO A 165 -4.94 5.55 7.27
N GLY A 166 -4.56 5.82 8.51
CA GLY A 166 -5.48 6.15 9.60
C GLY A 166 -6.24 4.95 10.16
N HIS A 167 -5.78 3.74 9.86
CA HIS A 167 -6.35 2.47 10.32
C HIS A 167 -5.29 1.36 10.34
N CYS A 168 -5.59 0.22 10.97
CA CYS A 168 -4.67 -0.93 11.07
C CYS A 168 -5.11 -2.17 10.29
N TYR A 169 -5.78 -1.99 9.14
CA TYR A 169 -6.19 -3.10 8.28
C TYR A 169 -5.01 -3.90 7.71
N PHE A 170 -3.86 -3.24 7.55
CA PHE A 170 -2.60 -3.83 7.14
C PHE A 170 -1.44 -3.15 7.85
N ASP A 171 -0.29 -3.81 7.83
CA ASP A 171 0.96 -3.20 8.29
C ASP A 171 1.43 -2.16 7.27
N PHE A 172 1.32 -0.89 7.64
CA PHE A 172 1.54 0.26 6.78
C PHE A 172 2.99 0.75 6.77
N VAL A 173 3.95 -0.06 7.22
CA VAL A 173 5.39 0.27 7.08
C VAL A 173 5.77 0.59 5.65
N GLN A 174 6.56 1.64 5.48
CA GLN A 174 7.23 1.96 4.24
C GLN A 174 8.73 1.70 4.39
N GLU A 175 9.31 0.99 3.43
CA GLU A 175 10.76 0.81 3.39
C GLU A 175 11.45 1.85 2.50
N ILE A 176 12.42 2.57 3.07
CA ILE A 176 13.30 3.48 2.34
C ILE A 176 14.65 2.80 2.16
N VAL A 177 15.01 2.53 0.91
CA VAL A 177 16.29 1.93 0.56
C VAL A 177 17.28 3.01 0.12
N PHE A 178 18.43 3.10 0.80
CA PHE A 178 19.40 4.18 0.55
C PHE A 178 20.02 4.13 -0.85
N ALA A 179 20.25 2.93 -1.40
CA ALA A 179 20.78 2.75 -2.75
C ALA A 179 19.86 3.38 -3.82
N HIS A 180 18.54 3.29 -3.64
CA HIS A 180 17.57 3.94 -4.53
C HIS A 180 17.69 5.47 -4.46
N GLY A 181 17.84 6.02 -3.25
CA GLY A 181 18.06 7.45 -3.06
C GLY A 181 19.30 7.97 -3.79
N LYS A 182 20.38 7.18 -3.78
CA LYS A 182 21.60 7.49 -4.53
C LYS A 182 21.37 7.50 -6.04
N LYS A 183 20.72 6.46 -6.57
CA LYS A 183 20.40 6.36 -8.00
C LYS A 183 19.60 7.58 -8.48
N MET A 184 18.61 8.02 -7.69
CA MET A 184 17.83 9.24 -7.99
C MET A 184 18.70 10.50 -8.06
N MET A 185 19.68 10.65 -7.16
CA MET A 185 20.62 11.78 -7.22
C MET A 185 21.48 11.77 -8.49
N GLU A 186 21.99 10.61 -8.88
CA GLU A 186 22.81 10.44 -10.08
C GLU A 186 22.00 10.73 -11.36
N GLU A 187 20.75 10.28 -11.42
CA GLU A 187 19.82 10.57 -12.52
C GLU A 187 19.47 12.06 -12.61
N GLU A 188 19.21 12.74 -11.49
CA GLU A 188 18.98 14.19 -11.45
C GLU A 188 20.20 14.98 -11.96
N GLN A 189 21.41 14.55 -11.60
CA GLN A 189 22.65 15.18 -12.06
C GLN A 189 22.83 15.01 -13.57
N LYS A 190 22.58 13.81 -14.11
CA LYS A 190 22.62 13.54 -15.55
C LYS A 190 21.58 14.39 -16.31
N ARG A 191 20.35 14.51 -15.80
CA ARG A 191 19.30 15.35 -16.41
C ARG A 191 19.72 16.82 -16.48
N LYS A 192 20.34 17.36 -15.43
CA LYS A 192 20.85 18.74 -15.41
C LYS A 192 22.02 18.97 -16.37
N GLN A 193 22.88 17.98 -16.56
CA GLN A 193 23.98 18.05 -17.54
C GLN A 193 23.47 17.98 -18.98
N ASN A 194 22.38 17.25 -19.22
CA ASN A 194 21.76 17.13 -20.54
C ASN A 194 20.71 18.21 -20.87
N GLN A 195 20.42 19.14 -19.94
CA GLN A 195 19.53 20.28 -20.19
C GLN A 195 20.25 21.40 -20.95
N GLN A 196 20.64 21.11 -22.20
CA GLN A 196 20.64 22.07 -23.29
C GLN A 196 19.69 21.49 -24.36
N ILE A 197 18.60 22.22 -24.62
CA ILE A 197 17.55 21.95 -25.64
C ILE A 197 16.43 21.00 -25.20
N SER A 198 15.38 21.55 -24.59
CA SER A 198 13.97 21.36 -25.00
C SER A 198 13.04 22.01 -23.96
N THR A 199 12.63 23.24 -24.23
CA THR A 199 11.41 23.83 -23.68
C THR A 199 10.27 23.41 -24.60
N SER A 200 9.47 22.43 -24.19
CA SER A 200 8.18 22.15 -24.82
C SER A 200 7.11 22.23 -23.74
N ASN A 201 6.42 23.37 -23.74
CA ASN A 201 5.11 23.53 -23.13
C ASN A 201 4.17 22.49 -23.74
N HIS A 202 3.62 21.61 -22.92
CA HIS A 202 2.41 20.87 -23.27
C HIS A 202 1.36 21.11 -22.18
N ASP A 203 0.71 22.27 -22.30
CA ASP A 203 -0.63 22.49 -21.77
C ASP A 203 -1.62 21.87 -22.75
N HIS A 204 -1.85 20.56 -22.64
CA HIS A 204 -3.06 19.90 -23.11
C HIS A 204 -3.39 18.78 -22.13
N ILE A 205 -4.29 19.09 -21.20
CA ILE A 205 -4.88 18.13 -20.27
C ILE A 205 -5.79 17.21 -21.10
N SER A 206 -5.30 16.00 -21.41
CA SER A 206 -6.15 14.85 -21.66
C SER A 206 -6.54 14.28 -20.29
N ASP A 207 -7.84 14.14 -20.05
CA ASP A 207 -8.46 13.86 -18.74
C ASP A 207 -8.18 12.46 -18.14
N ILE A 208 -7.15 11.73 -18.60
CA ILE A 208 -6.67 10.51 -17.94
C ILE A 208 -5.13 10.51 -17.98
N SER A 209 -4.51 11.25 -17.06
CA SER A 209 -3.10 11.02 -16.73
C SER A 209 -3.03 9.75 -15.89
N MET A 210 -2.14 8.80 -16.23
CA MET A 210 -1.88 7.60 -15.43
C MET A 210 -1.79 7.96 -13.94
N PRO A 211 -2.60 7.34 -13.06
CA PRO A 211 -2.51 7.62 -11.64
C PRO A 211 -1.12 7.24 -11.14
N ASN A 212 -0.54 8.10 -10.31
CA ASN A 212 0.73 7.88 -9.64
C ASN A 212 0.51 8.04 -8.13
N GLY A 213 0.62 6.96 -7.39
CA GLY A 213 0.37 6.97 -5.96
C GLY A 213 0.99 5.80 -5.23
N PHE A 214 0.83 5.80 -3.91
CA PHE A 214 1.35 4.76 -3.05
C PHE A 214 0.36 3.62 -2.80
N ILE A 215 -0.93 3.94 -2.68
CA ILE A 215 -1.97 2.97 -2.33
C ILE A 215 -3.06 3.01 -3.38
N TYR A 216 -3.34 1.86 -3.97
CA TYR A 216 -4.49 1.62 -4.85
C TYR A 216 -5.52 0.84 -4.05
N GLU A 217 -6.64 1.46 -3.72
CA GLU A 217 -7.73 0.87 -2.92
C GLU A 217 -8.93 0.57 -3.81
N PHE A 218 -9.29 -0.72 -3.89
CA PHE A 218 -10.58 -1.15 -4.41
C PHE A 218 -11.61 -1.17 -3.29
N GLN A 219 -12.64 -0.35 -3.40
CA GLN A 219 -13.85 -0.44 -2.58
C GLN A 219 -14.89 -1.27 -3.33
N LEU A 220 -15.26 -2.42 -2.78
CA LEU A 220 -16.17 -3.37 -3.40
C LEU A 220 -17.56 -3.19 -2.80
N HIS A 221 -18.50 -2.68 -3.61
CA HIS A 221 -19.79 -2.18 -3.14
C HIS A 221 -20.90 -3.23 -3.18
N SER A 222 -20.85 -4.13 -4.18
CA SER A 222 -21.90 -5.13 -4.36
C SER A 222 -21.39 -6.40 -5.04
N THR A 223 -22.19 -7.46 -4.95
CA THR A 223 -21.97 -8.75 -5.63
C THR A 223 -23.00 -8.98 -6.73
N HIS A 224 -22.86 -10.08 -7.48
CA HIS A 224 -23.86 -10.56 -8.42
C HIS A 224 -25.04 -11.33 -7.79
N GLY A 225 -25.21 -11.26 -6.46
CA GLY A 225 -26.40 -11.76 -5.78
C GLY A 225 -26.15 -12.61 -4.53
N ASP A 226 -24.90 -12.74 -4.06
CA ASP A 226 -24.59 -13.32 -2.74
C ASP A 226 -24.56 -12.22 -1.67
N THR A 227 -25.31 -12.40 -0.59
CA THR A 227 -25.45 -11.40 0.49
C THR A 227 -24.46 -11.59 1.63
N TYR A 228 -23.66 -12.68 1.61
CA TYR A 228 -22.79 -13.06 2.70
C TYR A 228 -21.31 -13.02 2.35
N TYR A 229 -20.96 -13.20 1.08
CA TYR A 229 -19.58 -13.32 0.63
C TYR A 229 -19.32 -12.58 -0.68
N ILE A 230 -18.13 -12.00 -0.77
CA ILE A 230 -17.61 -11.36 -1.98
C ILE A 230 -16.22 -11.90 -2.28
N GLY A 231 -15.89 -12.09 -3.56
CA GLY A 231 -14.60 -12.62 -3.96
C GLY A 231 -14.12 -12.11 -5.31
N LEU A 232 -12.85 -12.37 -5.56
CA LEU A 232 -12.13 -12.12 -6.81
C LEU A 232 -11.14 -13.26 -7.03
N ASN A 233 -10.81 -13.54 -8.28
CA ASN A 233 -9.78 -14.51 -8.62
C ASN A 233 -8.39 -13.86 -8.57
N GLY A 234 -8.22 -12.68 -9.19
CA GLY A 234 -6.88 -12.10 -9.35
C GLY A 234 -6.84 -10.67 -9.84
N LEU A 235 -5.68 -10.06 -9.66
CA LEU A 235 -5.32 -8.69 -10.02
C LEU A 235 -3.92 -8.66 -10.65
N GLU A 236 -3.75 -7.88 -11.71
CA GLU A 236 -2.44 -7.57 -12.28
C GLU A 236 -2.31 -6.08 -12.55
N PHE A 237 -1.15 -5.51 -12.24
CA PHE A 237 -0.83 -4.11 -12.40
C PHE A 237 0.28 -3.94 -13.43
N TYR A 238 0.21 -2.90 -14.25
CA TYR A 238 1.16 -2.63 -15.32
C TYR A 238 1.68 -1.20 -15.24
N ASP A 239 2.99 -1.02 -15.46
CA ASP A 239 3.70 0.25 -15.35
C ASP A 239 3.48 1.16 -16.57
N GLU A 240 4.08 2.35 -16.57
CA GLU A 240 3.96 3.31 -17.69
C GLU A 240 4.46 2.79 -19.05
N ASN A 241 5.25 1.71 -19.08
CA ASN A 241 5.75 1.09 -20.30
C ASN A 241 4.90 -0.11 -20.73
N GLY A 242 3.84 -0.43 -19.99
CA GLY A 242 3.00 -1.60 -20.21
C GLY A 242 3.62 -2.91 -19.74
N GLU A 243 4.67 -2.86 -18.90
CA GLU A 243 5.27 -4.04 -18.29
C GLU A 243 4.56 -4.39 -16.97
N GLN A 244 4.35 -5.68 -16.70
CA GLN A 244 3.69 -6.11 -15.47
C GLN A 244 4.56 -5.77 -14.25
N ILE A 245 3.96 -5.07 -13.29
CA ILE A 245 4.58 -4.77 -12.01
C ILE A 245 4.56 -6.03 -11.14
N GLY A 246 5.74 -6.51 -10.75
CA GLY A 246 5.88 -7.63 -9.83
C GLY A 246 5.41 -7.25 -8.42
N LEU A 247 4.33 -7.86 -7.96
CA LEU A 247 3.79 -7.70 -6.60
C LEU A 247 4.17 -8.90 -5.74
N ALA A 248 4.43 -8.65 -4.46
CA ALA A 248 4.68 -9.66 -3.44
C ALA A 248 3.64 -9.55 -2.31
N GLU A 249 3.61 -10.53 -1.41
CA GLU A 249 2.59 -10.65 -0.35
C GLU A 249 2.43 -9.37 0.48
N GLN A 250 3.50 -8.62 0.72
CA GLN A 250 3.46 -7.35 1.44
C GLN A 250 2.77 -6.20 0.68
N ASN A 251 2.59 -6.35 -0.63
CA ASN A 251 1.94 -5.34 -1.46
C ASN A 251 0.43 -5.49 -1.47
N ILE A 252 -0.15 -6.58 -0.94
CA ILE A 252 -1.59 -6.85 -1.00
C ILE A 252 -2.19 -6.97 0.39
N ALA A 253 -3.33 -6.34 0.61
CA ALA A 253 -4.12 -6.52 1.82
C ALA A 253 -5.61 -6.43 1.52
N ALA A 254 -6.43 -6.89 2.47
CA ALA A 254 -7.87 -6.75 2.37
C ALA A 254 -8.51 -6.50 3.74
N CYS A 255 -9.67 -5.84 3.74
CA CYS A 255 -10.50 -5.63 4.91
C CYS A 255 -11.97 -5.86 4.57
N PRO A 256 -12.66 -6.85 5.17
CA PRO A 256 -12.11 -7.93 5.98
C PRO A 256 -11.04 -8.74 5.24
N HIS A 257 -10.08 -9.31 5.98
CA HIS A 257 -8.92 -10.01 5.41
C HIS A 257 -9.32 -11.18 4.51
N SER A 258 -10.13 -12.09 5.04
CA SER A 258 -10.75 -13.18 4.30
C SER A 258 -11.87 -13.80 5.13
N VAL A 259 -12.47 -14.89 4.65
CA VAL A 259 -13.40 -15.72 5.44
C VAL A 259 -12.84 -16.26 6.75
N ASN A 260 -11.50 -16.30 6.91
CA ASN A 260 -10.82 -16.63 8.17
C ASN A 260 -11.13 -15.61 9.30
N THR A 261 -11.78 -14.49 9.00
CA THR A 261 -12.24 -13.52 10.01
C THR A 261 -13.47 -14.05 10.78
N LEU A 262 -14.20 -15.02 10.22
CA LEU A 262 -15.43 -15.57 10.79
C LEU A 262 -15.13 -16.71 11.77
N ASN A 263 -14.55 -16.40 12.92
CA ASN A 263 -14.27 -17.42 13.94
C ASN A 263 -15.49 -17.69 14.83
N PRO A 264 -15.72 -18.95 15.27
CA PRO A 264 -14.91 -20.17 15.03
C PRO A 264 -15.36 -20.98 13.79
N GLY A 265 -14.42 -21.69 13.15
CA GLY A 265 -14.73 -22.76 12.17
C GLY A 265 -14.28 -22.52 10.72
N THR A 266 -13.76 -21.34 10.39
CA THR A 266 -13.12 -21.06 9.09
C THR A 266 -11.60 -20.90 9.19
N ASP A 267 -11.01 -21.13 10.36
CA ASP A 267 -9.56 -21.08 10.57
C ASP A 267 -8.85 -22.02 9.58
N ASN A 268 -7.99 -21.47 8.71
CA ASN A 268 -7.20 -22.15 7.66
C ASN A 268 -7.83 -22.27 6.25
N ASP A 269 -8.83 -21.44 5.90
CA ASP A 269 -9.19 -21.28 4.49
C ASP A 269 -8.02 -20.65 3.71
N VAL A 270 -7.70 -21.22 2.55
CA VAL A 270 -6.57 -20.79 1.68
C VAL A 270 -6.86 -19.52 0.88
N ARG A 271 -8.11 -19.04 0.86
CA ARG A 271 -8.57 -17.93 0.03
C ARG A 271 -8.25 -16.58 0.65
N THR A 272 -6.97 -16.28 0.74
CA THR A 272 -6.39 -15.10 1.38
C THR A 272 -5.92 -14.07 0.34
N PRO A 273 -5.68 -12.81 0.73
CA PRO A 273 -5.39 -11.73 -0.21
C PRO A 273 -4.18 -11.98 -1.13
N ASP A 274 -3.18 -12.74 -0.67
CA ASP A 274 -2.02 -13.15 -1.49
C ASP A 274 -2.42 -13.88 -2.78
N LYS A 275 -3.57 -14.58 -2.79
CA LYS A 275 -4.09 -15.24 -4.00
C LYS A 275 -4.49 -14.27 -5.10
N LEU A 276 -4.73 -13.00 -4.78
CA LEU A 276 -5.02 -12.01 -5.81
C LEU A 276 -3.82 -11.69 -6.70
N ILE A 277 -2.61 -12.03 -6.28
CA ILE A 277 -1.36 -11.62 -6.96
C ILE A 277 -0.39 -12.79 -7.17
N ASP A 278 -0.86 -14.04 -7.01
CA ASP A 278 0.01 -15.23 -7.14
C ASP A 278 0.22 -15.69 -8.60
N GLY A 279 -0.47 -15.04 -9.55
CA GLY A 279 -0.37 -15.29 -10.99
C GLY A 279 -1.28 -16.41 -11.49
N GLU A 280 -2.01 -17.11 -10.62
CA GLU A 280 -2.87 -18.25 -10.97
C GLU A 280 -4.34 -17.82 -11.16
N ASN A 281 -4.57 -16.91 -12.12
CA ASN A 281 -5.88 -16.27 -12.31
C ASN A 281 -6.95 -17.18 -12.94
N ASN A 282 -6.54 -18.31 -13.55
CA ASN A 282 -7.43 -19.25 -14.25
C ASN A 282 -8.04 -20.31 -13.32
N ASP A 283 -8.25 -19.95 -12.07
CA ASP A 283 -8.79 -20.83 -11.06
C ASP A 283 -10.32 -20.98 -11.18
N ILE A 284 -10.81 -22.18 -10.92
CA ILE A 284 -12.23 -22.54 -10.94
C ILE A 284 -12.64 -23.16 -9.60
N ASP A 285 -11.71 -23.82 -8.91
CA ASP A 285 -12.00 -24.47 -7.63
C ASP A 285 -11.89 -23.49 -6.45
N GLY A 286 -11.38 -22.28 -6.69
CA GLY A 286 -11.26 -21.21 -5.73
C GLY A 286 -10.06 -21.35 -4.79
N THR A 287 -9.11 -22.26 -5.01
CA THR A 287 -7.89 -22.38 -4.20
C THR A 287 -6.87 -21.27 -4.48
N HIS A 288 -6.95 -20.65 -5.65
CA HIS A 288 -6.19 -19.50 -6.11
C HIS A 288 -7.12 -18.30 -6.33
N SER A 289 -7.94 -18.02 -5.31
CA SER A 289 -8.86 -16.90 -5.31
C SER A 289 -8.96 -16.30 -3.92
N TRP A 290 -9.40 -15.06 -3.81
CA TRP A 290 -9.71 -14.42 -2.53
C TRP A 290 -11.23 -14.39 -2.29
N VAL A 291 -11.64 -14.61 -1.04
CA VAL A 291 -13.02 -14.39 -0.60
C VAL A 291 -13.05 -13.80 0.81
N ALA A 292 -13.94 -12.84 1.01
CA ALA A 292 -14.19 -12.22 2.30
C ALA A 292 -15.69 -12.22 2.64
N PRO A 293 -16.03 -12.17 3.94
CA PRO A 293 -17.41 -11.98 4.36
C PRO A 293 -17.86 -10.54 4.07
N ILE A 294 -19.13 -10.41 3.76
CA ILE A 294 -19.85 -9.13 3.79
C ILE A 294 -20.36 -8.96 5.22
N LEU A 295 -19.86 -7.94 5.92
CA LEU A 295 -20.21 -7.62 7.30
C LEU A 295 -21.07 -6.36 7.37
N PRO A 296 -21.98 -6.24 8.35
CA PRO A 296 -22.78 -5.03 8.53
C PRO A 296 -21.90 -3.78 8.63
N ASN A 297 -22.22 -2.74 7.88
CA ASN A 297 -21.54 -1.43 7.90
C ASN A 297 -20.04 -1.46 7.58
N VAL A 298 -19.53 -2.56 7.01
CA VAL A 298 -18.14 -2.66 6.57
C VAL A 298 -18.12 -2.78 5.05
N ILE A 299 -17.45 -1.84 4.40
CA ILE A 299 -17.16 -1.93 2.97
C ILE A 299 -15.99 -2.90 2.81
N ASN A 300 -16.14 -3.89 1.92
CA ASN A 300 -15.05 -4.79 1.56
C ASN A 300 -14.01 -4.01 0.73
N ARG A 301 -12.76 -4.03 1.19
CA ARG A 301 -11.65 -3.29 0.58
C ARG A 301 -10.51 -4.23 0.22
N VAL A 302 -9.86 -3.97 -0.90
CA VAL A 302 -8.59 -4.58 -1.30
C VAL A 302 -7.59 -3.47 -1.57
N PHE A 303 -6.38 -3.59 -1.04
CA PHE A 303 -5.33 -2.58 -1.12
C PHE A 303 -4.11 -3.14 -1.85
N VAL A 304 -3.61 -2.42 -2.84
CA VAL A 304 -2.28 -2.63 -3.43
C VAL A 304 -1.36 -1.50 -3.00
N ILE A 305 -0.28 -1.83 -2.29
CA ILE A 305 0.53 -0.90 -1.49
C ILE A 305 1.97 -0.91 -1.99
N PHE A 306 2.51 0.27 -2.32
CA PHE A 306 3.87 0.47 -2.81
C PHE A 306 4.71 1.31 -1.86
N ASP A 307 6.01 1.04 -1.78
CA ASP A 307 6.97 1.83 -0.98
C ASP A 307 7.40 3.14 -1.66
N ARG A 308 7.05 3.30 -2.94
CA ARG A 308 7.30 4.50 -3.75
C ARG A 308 6.02 4.82 -4.52
N PRO A 309 5.79 6.09 -4.91
CA PRO A 309 4.73 6.39 -5.86
C PRO A 309 4.97 5.62 -7.14
N THR A 310 4.01 4.80 -7.53
CA THR A 310 4.08 3.94 -8.70
C THR A 310 3.04 4.45 -9.68
N SER A 311 3.45 4.67 -10.93
CA SER A 311 2.52 4.98 -12.01
C SER A 311 1.93 3.69 -12.54
N VAL A 312 0.62 3.68 -12.80
CA VAL A 312 -0.07 2.49 -13.31
C VAL A 312 -0.79 2.85 -14.60
N SER A 313 -0.40 2.19 -15.69
CA SER A 313 -1.03 2.37 -17.00
C SER A 313 -2.31 1.55 -17.15
N MET A 314 -2.35 0.39 -16.50
CA MET A 314 -3.43 -0.57 -16.68
C MET A 314 -3.53 -1.50 -15.47
N ILE A 315 -4.76 -1.90 -15.15
CA ILE A 315 -5.05 -2.95 -14.16
C ILE A 315 -5.96 -4.00 -14.79
N LYS A 316 -5.60 -5.28 -14.67
CA LYS A 316 -6.45 -6.42 -15.06
C LYS A 316 -7.09 -7.05 -13.83
N ILE A 317 -8.36 -7.41 -13.95
CA ILE A 317 -9.19 -7.92 -12.85
C ILE A 317 -9.92 -9.18 -13.30
N TRP A 318 -9.68 -10.29 -12.60
CA TRP A 318 -10.41 -11.54 -12.77
C TRP A 318 -11.48 -11.67 -11.68
N ASN A 319 -12.75 -11.76 -12.10
CA ASN A 319 -13.88 -11.89 -11.19
C ASN A 319 -14.01 -13.34 -10.65
N TYR A 320 -14.75 -13.52 -9.56
CA TYR A 320 -14.83 -14.81 -8.85
C TYR A 320 -15.56 -15.90 -9.65
N THR A 321 -14.89 -17.02 -9.87
CA THR A 321 -15.41 -18.12 -10.71
C THR A 321 -16.10 -19.24 -9.92
N LYS A 322 -15.57 -19.64 -8.75
CA LYS A 322 -16.05 -20.82 -7.98
C LYS A 322 -17.55 -20.73 -7.65
N THR A 323 -18.04 -19.53 -7.37
CA THR A 323 -19.47 -19.29 -7.12
C THR A 323 -19.81 -17.92 -7.68
N PRO A 324 -20.18 -17.82 -8.97
CA PRO A 324 -20.27 -16.54 -9.68
C PRO A 324 -21.16 -15.47 -9.03
N LYS A 325 -22.16 -15.88 -8.22
CA LYS A 325 -22.98 -14.95 -7.42
C LYS A 325 -22.18 -14.14 -6.38
N ARG A 326 -21.04 -14.65 -5.93
CA ARG A 326 -20.10 -13.99 -5.00
C ARG A 326 -19.12 -13.04 -5.70
N GLY A 327 -19.07 -13.06 -7.03
CA GLY A 327 -18.23 -12.13 -7.79
C GLY A 327 -18.62 -10.68 -7.50
N VAL A 328 -17.61 -9.81 -7.48
CA VAL A 328 -17.78 -8.36 -7.39
C VAL A 328 -18.61 -7.88 -8.57
N ARG A 329 -19.58 -7.01 -8.32
CA ARG A 329 -20.37 -6.34 -9.35
C ARG A 329 -19.96 -4.87 -9.45
N GLU A 330 -20.25 -4.04 -8.45
CA GLU A 330 -19.89 -2.62 -8.46
C GLU A 330 -18.66 -2.37 -7.59
N PHE A 331 -17.73 -1.54 -8.07
CA PHE A 331 -16.54 -1.15 -7.32
C PHE A 331 -16.10 0.27 -7.63
N SER A 332 -15.31 0.84 -6.72
CA SER A 332 -14.54 2.07 -6.93
C SER A 332 -13.06 1.79 -6.76
N LEU A 333 -12.21 2.48 -7.52
CA LEU A 333 -10.76 2.48 -7.35
C LEU A 333 -10.32 3.87 -6.92
N LEU A 334 -9.62 3.92 -5.78
CA LEU A 334 -9.01 5.12 -5.24
C LEU A 334 -7.49 5.00 -5.31
N VAL A 335 -6.81 6.12 -5.52
CA VAL A 335 -5.35 6.22 -5.46
C VAL A 335 -4.98 7.32 -4.47
N ASP A 336 -4.30 6.94 -3.39
CA ASP A 336 -4.01 7.82 -2.25
C ASP A 336 -5.25 8.64 -1.80
N ASP A 337 -6.37 7.93 -1.60
CA ASP A 337 -7.69 8.45 -1.18
C ASP A 337 -8.46 9.27 -2.25
N LEU A 338 -7.90 9.47 -3.44
CA LEU A 338 -8.58 10.13 -4.55
C LEU A 338 -9.30 9.11 -5.43
N LEU A 339 -10.61 9.27 -5.62
CA LEU A 339 -11.38 8.44 -6.54
C LEU A 339 -10.90 8.66 -7.98
N VAL A 340 -10.40 7.60 -8.63
CA VAL A 340 -9.93 7.65 -10.03
C VAL A 340 -10.81 6.85 -10.98
N TRP A 341 -11.60 5.89 -10.49
CA TRP A 341 -12.44 5.05 -11.33
C TRP A 341 -13.67 4.52 -10.57
N THR A 342 -14.80 4.39 -11.29
CA THR A 342 -15.91 3.54 -10.85
C THR A 342 -16.29 2.57 -11.97
N GLY A 343 -16.54 1.31 -11.61
CA GLY A 343 -16.72 0.24 -12.58
C GLY A 343 -17.78 -0.78 -12.18
N ILE A 344 -18.27 -1.48 -13.20
CA ILE A 344 -19.11 -2.67 -13.04
C ILE A 344 -18.39 -3.85 -13.69
N LEU A 345 -18.18 -4.93 -12.96
CA LEU A 345 -17.69 -6.19 -13.50
C LEU A 345 -18.87 -7.07 -13.89
N ASP A 346 -18.71 -7.84 -14.96
CA ASP A 346 -19.71 -8.82 -15.38
C ASP A 346 -19.67 -10.09 -14.53
N LYS A 347 -20.85 -10.71 -14.38
CA LYS A 347 -20.99 -12.00 -13.72
C LYS A 347 -20.36 -13.06 -14.59
N MET A 348 -19.61 -13.99 -13.99
CA MET A 348 -19.17 -15.17 -14.72
C MET A 348 -20.38 -16.06 -15.12
N ASN A 349 -20.47 -16.43 -16.39
CA ASN A 349 -21.55 -17.28 -16.91
C ASN A 349 -21.41 -18.72 -16.42
N GLU A 350 -22.46 -19.24 -15.78
CA GLU A 350 -22.52 -20.63 -15.27
C GLU A 350 -22.76 -21.67 -16.40
N ASN A 351 -23.31 -21.25 -17.55
CA ASN A 351 -23.75 -22.16 -18.63
C ASN A 351 -22.73 -22.36 -19.77
N ASP A 352 -21.53 -21.78 -19.71
CA ASP A 352 -20.46 -21.99 -20.71
C ASP A 352 -19.69 -23.31 -20.46
N ASP A 353 -20.43 -24.36 -20.08
CA ASP A 353 -19.93 -25.65 -19.61
C ASP A 353 -19.54 -26.61 -20.75
N GLU A 354 -19.82 -26.29 -22.01
CA GLU A 354 -19.40 -27.16 -23.13
C GLU A 354 -17.93 -26.91 -23.52
N LYS A 355 -17.02 -27.58 -22.80
CA LYS A 355 -15.56 -27.70 -23.03
C LYS A 355 -14.74 -26.48 -22.61
N ARG A 356 -14.41 -26.42 -21.31
CA ARG A 356 -13.20 -25.78 -20.73
C ARG A 356 -12.76 -24.50 -21.45
N ARG A 357 -13.23 -23.33 -21.01
CA ARG A 357 -12.51 -22.08 -21.29
C ARG A 357 -11.04 -22.33 -20.94
N GLN A 358 -10.15 -22.30 -21.95
CA GLN A 358 -8.70 -22.42 -21.71
C GLN A 358 -8.16 -21.24 -20.87
N LYS A 359 -8.95 -20.17 -20.72
CA LYS A 359 -8.61 -18.96 -19.96
C LYS A 359 -9.86 -18.31 -19.37
N VAL A 360 -9.83 -17.97 -18.08
CA VAL A 360 -10.85 -17.17 -17.40
C VAL A 360 -10.76 -15.73 -17.93
N PRO A 361 -11.89 -15.09 -18.31
CA PRO A 361 -11.87 -13.72 -18.81
C PRO A 361 -11.48 -12.75 -17.69
N PHE A 362 -10.91 -11.62 -18.09
CA PHE A 362 -10.62 -10.51 -17.20
C PHE A 362 -11.19 -9.23 -17.78
N ASN A 363 -11.32 -8.24 -16.91
CA ASN A 363 -11.67 -6.88 -17.25
C ASN A 363 -10.45 -6.00 -17.07
N THR A 364 -10.33 -4.95 -17.88
CA THR A 364 -9.19 -4.06 -17.91
C THR A 364 -9.63 -2.64 -17.52
N ILE A 365 -8.99 -2.05 -16.51
CA ILE A 365 -9.00 -0.60 -16.30
C ILE A 365 -7.80 -0.04 -17.05
N LEU A 366 -8.02 0.88 -17.99
CA LEU A 366 -6.96 1.45 -18.82
C LEU A 366 -6.82 2.96 -18.53
N PHE A 367 -5.62 3.36 -18.16
CA PHE A 367 -5.24 4.76 -17.88
C PHE A 367 -4.24 5.34 -18.89
N SER A 368 -3.91 4.59 -19.95
CA SER A 368 -2.94 4.99 -20.97
C SER A 368 -3.64 5.40 -22.27
N ASP A 369 -3.08 6.41 -22.95
CA ASP A 369 -3.44 6.83 -24.31
C ASP A 369 -2.54 6.20 -25.39
N ASP A 370 -1.62 5.31 -25.00
CA ASP A 370 -0.83 4.54 -25.95
C ASP A 370 -1.76 3.69 -26.83
N ARG A 371 -1.73 3.98 -28.14
CA ARG A 371 -2.59 3.32 -29.13
C ARG A 371 -2.35 1.83 -29.22
N ILE A 372 -1.12 1.37 -29.04
CA ILE A 372 -0.76 -0.05 -29.12
C ILE A 372 -1.39 -0.79 -27.94
N LEU A 373 -1.24 -0.25 -26.73
CA LEU A 373 -1.87 -0.81 -25.53
C LEU A 373 -3.40 -0.76 -25.62
N THR A 374 -3.94 0.37 -26.08
CA THR A 374 -5.39 0.56 -26.23
C THR A 374 -5.99 -0.42 -27.23
N ASP A 375 -5.37 -0.60 -28.40
CA ASP A 375 -5.84 -1.53 -29.41
C ASP A 375 -5.72 -3.00 -28.95
N HIS A 376 -4.68 -3.34 -28.19
CA HIS A 376 -4.47 -4.67 -27.64
C HIS A 376 -5.55 -5.05 -26.61
N GLU A 377 -5.99 -4.11 -25.78
CA GLU A 377 -6.89 -4.37 -24.65
C GLU A 377 -8.36 -4.03 -24.94
N LYS A 378 -8.66 -3.51 -26.14
CA LYS A 378 -9.98 -2.96 -26.53
C LYS A 378 -11.20 -3.84 -26.22
N GLN A 379 -11.04 -5.17 -26.17
CA GLN A 379 -12.13 -6.11 -25.90
C GLN A 379 -12.43 -6.33 -24.41
N THR A 380 -11.53 -5.91 -23.52
CA THR A 380 -11.64 -6.12 -22.07
C THR A 380 -11.73 -4.82 -21.28
N VAL A 381 -11.54 -3.65 -21.91
CA VAL A 381 -11.61 -2.34 -21.24
C VAL A 381 -13.01 -2.09 -20.69
N LEU A 382 -13.06 -1.74 -19.40
CA LEU A 382 -14.26 -1.27 -18.73
C LEU A 382 -14.57 0.18 -19.10
N GLU A 383 -15.85 0.52 -19.14
CA GLU A 383 -16.26 1.93 -19.23
C GLU A 383 -16.18 2.60 -17.85
N ASN A 384 -15.54 3.77 -17.78
CA ASN A 384 -15.56 4.59 -16.57
C ASN A 384 -16.91 5.30 -16.46
N LYS A 385 -17.64 5.08 -15.37
CA LYS A 385 -18.86 5.85 -15.09
C LYS A 385 -18.45 7.13 -14.37
N SER A 386 -18.35 8.24 -15.10
CA SER A 386 -17.97 9.54 -14.52
C SER A 386 -19.03 10.06 -13.55
N SER A 387 -18.60 10.80 -12.53
CA SER A 387 -19.38 11.36 -11.42
C SER A 387 -20.55 12.28 -11.82
N SER A 388 -20.78 12.54 -13.11
CA SER A 388 -21.92 13.30 -13.63
C SER A 388 -23.22 12.49 -13.63
N ASP A 389 -23.13 11.15 -13.68
CA ASP A 389 -24.23 10.31 -13.24
C ASP A 389 -24.17 10.28 -11.72
N THR A 390 -24.87 11.24 -11.13
CA THR A 390 -24.94 11.37 -9.70
C THR A 390 -25.43 10.04 -9.11
N MET A 391 -24.53 9.28 -8.47
CA MET A 391 -24.91 8.32 -7.42
C MET A 391 -25.41 9.08 -6.18
N THR A 392 -26.20 10.14 -6.36
CA THR A 392 -27.19 10.56 -5.36
C THR A 392 -28.41 9.69 -5.58
N GLY A 393 -28.34 8.47 -5.09
CA GLY A 393 -29.40 7.51 -5.34
C GLY A 393 -29.09 6.16 -4.74
N GLN A 394 -28.95 6.13 -3.41
CA GLN A 394 -28.84 4.92 -2.61
C GLN A 394 -27.55 4.14 -2.92
N ILE A 395 -26.59 4.18 -1.99
CA ILE A 395 -25.92 2.94 -1.63
C ILE A 395 -27.07 1.95 -1.48
N SER A 396 -27.24 1.04 -2.44
CA SER A 396 -28.11 -0.11 -2.28
C SER A 396 -27.41 -0.99 -1.25
N SER A 397 -27.39 -0.49 -0.01
CA SER A 397 -27.70 -1.32 1.14
C SER A 397 -28.85 -2.14 0.62
N GLN A 398 -28.57 -3.41 0.35
CA GLN A 398 -29.61 -4.39 0.31
C GLN A 398 -30.22 -4.31 1.72
N ASN A 399 -31.15 -3.36 1.91
CA ASN A 399 -32.01 -3.19 3.08
C ASN A 399 -33.07 -4.30 3.06
N GLN A 400 -32.70 -5.49 2.59
CA GLN A 400 -33.26 -6.70 3.12
C GLN A 400 -32.52 -6.91 4.43
N SER A 401 -33.27 -7.02 5.53
CA SER A 401 -32.75 -7.52 6.80
C SER A 401 -32.09 -8.89 6.54
N VAL A 402 -30.78 -8.90 6.27
CA VAL A 402 -30.01 -10.13 6.09
C VAL A 402 -29.81 -10.75 7.47
N ASP A 403 -30.29 -11.97 7.62
CA ASP A 403 -30.11 -12.74 8.85
C ASP A 403 -28.71 -13.38 8.81
N TYR A 404 -27.75 -12.74 9.48
CA TYR A 404 -26.36 -13.20 9.50
C TYR A 404 -26.16 -14.53 10.23
N ASP A 405 -27.12 -14.96 11.06
CA ASP A 405 -27.10 -16.29 11.70
C ASP A 405 -27.40 -17.40 10.68
N LYS A 406 -27.99 -17.05 9.53
CA LYS A 406 -28.23 -17.97 8.41
C LYS A 406 -27.09 -18.00 7.38
N ARG A 407 -25.93 -17.40 7.68
CA ARG A 407 -24.78 -17.42 6.78
C ARG A 407 -24.35 -18.88 6.48
N PRO A 408 -24.31 -19.29 5.20
CA PRO A 408 -23.89 -20.64 4.84
C PRO A 408 -22.38 -20.78 5.07
N THR A 409 -21.94 -21.91 5.63
CA THR A 409 -20.51 -22.19 5.79
C THR A 409 -19.80 -22.23 4.43
N THR A 410 -18.62 -21.61 4.35
CA THR A 410 -17.73 -21.74 3.20
C THR A 410 -16.29 -21.92 3.70
N SER A 411 -15.64 -23.00 3.27
CA SER A 411 -14.25 -23.27 3.62
C SER A 411 -13.55 -24.06 2.51
N VAL A 412 -12.34 -23.67 2.14
CA VAL A 412 -11.42 -24.45 1.30
C VAL A 412 -10.14 -24.66 2.11
N PRO A 413 -10.02 -25.76 2.88
CA PRO A 413 -8.86 -25.98 3.74
C PRO A 413 -7.62 -26.35 2.92
N ARG A 414 -6.44 -26.00 3.42
CA ARG A 414 -5.16 -26.37 2.79
C ARG A 414 -5.01 -27.89 2.73
N THR A 415 -4.90 -28.46 1.53
CA THR A 415 -4.58 -29.90 1.37
C THR A 415 -3.19 -30.18 1.92
N GLN A 416 -3.09 -30.93 3.02
CA GLN A 416 -1.82 -31.48 3.48
C GLN A 416 -1.35 -32.51 2.45
N LYS A 417 -0.29 -32.21 1.70
CA LYS A 417 0.42 -33.23 0.91
C LYS A 417 0.91 -34.29 1.89
N LYS A 418 0.30 -35.48 1.89
CA LYS A 418 0.86 -36.66 2.55
C LYS A 418 2.26 -36.88 1.97
N ARG A 419 3.26 -36.80 2.85
CA ARG A 419 4.65 -37.12 2.52
C ARG A 419 4.80 -38.61 2.21
#